data_AF-A0A849FU83-F1
#
_entry.id   AF-A0A849FU83-F1
#
_cell.length_a   1.000
_cell.length_b   1.000
_cell.length_c   1.000
_cell.angle_alpha   90.00
_cell.angle_beta   90.00
_cell.angle_gamma   90.00
#
_symmetry.space_group_name_H-M   'P 1'
#
loop_
_entity.id
_entity.type
_entity.pdbx_description
1 polymer ?
#
loop_
_entity_poly.entity_id
_entity_poly.type
_entity_poly.pdbx_seq_one_letter_code
_entity_poly.pdbx_strand_id
1 'polypeptide(L)' 'TEGVEPLIHISDEVNRLRKDEVSSQYSQEEALKNAPSKDSYYFKVPKVIKP' A
#
# COMPACT_ATOMS: atom_id res chain seq x y z
N THR A 1 26.31 -17.15 -14.69
CA THR A 1 25.76 -15.80 -14.89
C THR A 1 26.73 -14.71 -14.49
N GLU A 2 28.02 -15.02 -14.29
CA GLU A 2 29.03 -13.98 -14.06
C GLU A 2 29.05 -13.00 -15.25
N GLY A 3 28.98 -11.71 -14.93
CA GLY A 3 29.01 -10.62 -15.90
C GLY A 3 27.69 -10.31 -16.62
N VAL A 4 26.58 -10.99 -16.30
CA VAL A 4 25.26 -10.65 -16.86
C VAL A 4 24.49 -9.82 -15.84
N GLU A 5 24.18 -8.58 -16.20
CA GLU A 5 23.34 -7.73 -15.35
C GLU A 5 21.92 -8.33 -15.24
N PRO A 6 21.35 -8.37 -14.02
CA PRO A 6 20.04 -8.95 -13.81
C PRO A 6 18.94 -8.10 -14.45
N LEU A 7 17.97 -8.76 -15.08
CA LEU A 7 16.79 -8.09 -15.61
C LEU A 7 15.93 -7.59 -14.45
N ILE A 8 15.83 -6.28 -14.29
CA ILE A 8 15.05 -5.64 -13.22
C ILE A 8 13.57 -5.56 -13.60
N HIS A 9 13.28 -5.12 -14.82
CA HIS A 9 11.93 -5.04 -15.37
C HIS A 9 11.94 -5.46 -16.84
N ILE A 10 10.86 -6.08 -17.31
CA ILE A 10 10.71 -6.47 -18.72
C ILE A 10 10.48 -5.25 -19.62
N SER A 11 9.98 -4.14 -19.06
CA SER A 11 9.69 -2.90 -19.76
C SER A 11 10.71 -1.81 -19.48
N ASP A 12 10.95 -0.95 -20.48
CA ASP A 12 11.95 0.13 -20.44
C ASP A 12 11.41 1.44 -19.83
N GLU A 13 10.49 1.37 -18.86
CA GLU A 13 9.91 2.59 -18.28
C GLU A 13 10.91 3.30 -17.36
N VAL A 14 11.19 4.58 -17.65
CA VAL A 14 12.06 5.43 -16.84
C VAL A 14 11.23 6.58 -16.25
N ASN A 15 11.28 6.74 -14.92
CA ASN A 15 10.67 7.87 -14.20
C ASN A 15 9.19 8.11 -14.52
N ARG A 16 8.36 7.06 -14.45
CA ARG A 16 6.91 7.19 -14.61
C ARG A 16 6.28 7.83 -13.37
N LEU A 17 6.22 9.17 -13.36
CA LEU A 17 5.70 9.95 -12.24
C LEU A 17 4.16 10.01 -12.21
N ARG A 18 3.61 10.11 -11.00
CA ARG A 18 2.18 10.36 -10.75
C ARG A 18 1.89 11.86 -10.79
N LYS A 19 0.76 12.26 -11.40
CA LYS A 19 0.25 13.65 -11.32
C LYS A 19 -0.18 14.00 -9.90
N ASP A 20 0.02 15.25 -9.49
CA ASP A 20 -0.40 15.73 -8.17
C ASP A 20 -1.87 16.16 -8.16
N GLU A 21 -2.75 15.17 -8.28
CA GLU A 21 -4.21 15.36 -8.33
C GLU A 21 -4.87 14.49 -7.25
N VAL A 22 -5.92 15.02 -6.60
CA VAL A 22 -6.70 14.25 -5.61
C VAL A 22 -7.59 13.24 -6.34
N SER A 23 -7.46 11.96 -5.98
CA SER A 23 -8.31 10.88 -6.50
C SER A 23 -9.44 10.53 -5.53
N SER A 24 -10.46 9.85 -6.06
CA SER A 24 -11.61 9.36 -5.30
C SER A 24 -11.20 8.61 -4.05
N GLN A 25 -11.78 9.01 -2.92
CA GLN A 25 -11.57 8.35 -1.63
C GLN A 25 -12.60 7.24 -1.46
N TYR A 26 -12.16 6.07 -1.00
CA TYR A 26 -13.07 5.03 -0.57
C TYR A 26 -13.88 5.52 0.64
N SER A 27 -15.15 5.10 0.74
CA SER A 27 -15.88 5.28 1.99
C SER A 27 -15.19 4.51 3.12
N GLN A 28 -15.44 4.93 4.36
CA GLN A 28 -14.89 4.26 5.54
C GLN A 28 -15.29 2.78 5.61
N GLU A 29 -16.54 2.47 5.24
CA GLU A 29 -17.05 1.11 5.22
C GLU A 29 -16.28 0.23 4.22
N GLU A 30 -16.05 0.74 3.00
CA GLU A 30 -15.28 0.05 1.97
C GLU A 30 -13.83 -0.16 2.41
N ALA A 31 -13.20 0.87 2.97
CA ALA A 31 -11.82 0.81 3.45
C ALA A 31 -11.64 -0.22 4.58
N LEU A 32 -12.66 -0.39 5.41
CA LEU A 32 -12.64 -1.32 6.55
C LEU A 32 -13.14 -2.72 6.20
N LYS A 33 -13.69 -2.97 5.00
CA LYS A 33 -14.41 -4.21 4.64
C LYS A 33 -13.61 -5.49 4.94
N ASN A 34 -12.32 -5.48 4.67
CA ASN A 34 -11.44 -6.65 4.80
C ASN A 34 -10.62 -6.65 6.10
N ALA A 35 -10.87 -5.72 7.03
CA ALA A 35 -10.12 -5.66 8.28
C ALA A 35 -10.40 -6.90 9.15
N PRO A 36 -9.37 -7.66 9.57
CA PRO A 36 -9.57 -8.85 10.42
C PRO A 36 -10.05 -8.48 11.83
N SER A 37 -9.71 -7.29 12.31
CA SER A 37 -10.22 -6.73 13.56
C SER A 37 -10.38 -5.23 13.39
N LYS A 38 -11.58 -4.73 13.64
CA LYS A 38 -11.95 -3.31 13.56
C LYS A 38 -13.06 -3.00 14.55
N ASP A 39 -13.17 -1.74 14.92
CA ASP A 39 -14.42 -1.20 15.46
C ASP A 39 -15.20 -0.48 14.34
N SER A 40 -16.20 0.33 14.71
CA SER A 40 -17.01 1.08 13.75
C SER A 40 -16.20 2.05 12.88
N TYR A 41 -15.02 2.48 13.34
CA TYR A 41 -14.26 3.55 12.69
C TYR A 41 -12.78 3.21 12.40
N TYR A 42 -12.17 2.28 13.14
CA TYR A 42 -10.73 2.06 13.16
C TYR A 42 -10.33 0.59 13.04
N PHE A 43 -9.11 0.36 12.52
CA PHE A 43 -8.43 -0.93 12.64
C PHE A 43 -7.99 -1.15 14.09
N LYS A 44 -8.25 -2.34 14.62
CA LYS A 44 -7.88 -2.70 15.99
C LYS A 44 -6.56 -3.47 15.98
N VAL A 45 -5.55 -2.93 16.66
CA VAL A 45 -4.22 -3.54 16.81
C VAL A 45 -3.83 -3.67 18.29
N PRO A 46 -2.98 -4.64 18.66
CA PRO A 46 -2.43 -4.72 20.00
C PRO A 46 -1.62 -3.46 20.35
N LYS A 47 -1.76 -2.97 21.58
CA LYS A 47 -0.98 -1.82 22.07
C LYS A 47 0.50 -2.20 22.16
N VAL A 48 1.37 -1.36 21.60
CA VAL A 48 2.82 -1.63 21.49
C VAL A 48 3.59 -1.41 22.80
N ILE A 49 2.99 -0.76 23.80
CA ILE A 49 3.65 -0.47 25.08
C ILE A 49 3.42 -1.60 26.09
N LYS A 50 4.50 -2.19 26.59
CA LYS A 50 4.51 -3.03 27.80
C LYS A 50 4.70 -2.13 29.04
N PRO A 51 4.07 -2.45 30.18
CA PRO A 51 4.29 -1.72 31.43
C PRO A 51 5.74 -1.83 31.91
#